data_AF-A0A061BA42-F1
#
_entry.id   AF-A0A061BA42-F1
#
_cell.length_a   1.000
_cell.length_b   1.000
_cell.length_c   1.000
_cell.angle_alpha   90.00
_cell.angle_beta   90.00
_cell.angle_gamma   90.00
#
_symmetry.space_group_name_H-M   'P 1'
#
loop_
_entity.id
_entity.type
_entity.pdbx_description
1 polymer ?
#
loop_
_entity_poly.entity_id
_entity_poly.type
_entity_poly.pdbx_seq_one_letter_code
_entity_poly.pdbx_strand_id
1 'polypeptide(L)'
;MTGSKDYNMYANVHQDRHYKLMELTPQLLKLIEENNEPLTVKASGNDSEIVMCTKDQTFAIRQRNHSNTVMIMTANKEEEHLCGYTTMHSVYEVHKASGSIDITDIPIYDGADSLKGLKSTITLEKLKNDSAISEKEFDAVWFSLNGSAYNDTAIILSDDFITRTLHVMLMSIMAAKLNIDELSLIEVYQSMEEDPEFTIDIIETVLRKFVKGEREPFVMNKTKIAQWYGNEALRKHASKKPLTVSDFLFKWKSELPPFFDCPIDLPLLYGHFCAPLPDRVQFVSRPSLPSDVNNRLKVLFKLQSTWELDQLMPFVEEFNVKGVKPENFIMKFAKKKKVGKKIMITPR
;
A
#
# COMPACT_ATOMS: atom_id res chain seq x y z
N MET A 1 25.15 46.38 30.92
CA MET A 1 24.30 46.12 32.10
C MET A 1 22.86 46.05 31.62
N THR A 2 22.41 44.87 31.20
CA THR A 2 21.00 44.61 30.88
C THR A 2 20.28 44.38 32.20
N GLY A 3 19.40 45.29 32.60
CA GLY A 3 18.62 45.15 33.83
C GLY A 3 17.82 43.85 33.79
N SER A 4 17.96 43.02 34.84
CA SER A 4 17.03 41.92 35.09
C SER A 4 15.65 42.53 35.27
N LYS A 5 14.71 42.22 34.37
CA LYS A 5 13.30 42.43 34.66
C LYS A 5 12.86 41.30 35.57
N ASP A 6 12.56 41.63 36.82
CA ASP A 6 12.09 40.65 37.78
C ASP A 6 10.57 40.48 37.57
N TYR A 7 10.17 39.29 37.14
CA TYR A 7 8.75 38.94 36.97
C TYR A 7 8.24 38.21 38.21
N ASN A 8 7.09 38.63 38.75
CA ASN A 8 6.39 37.81 39.73
C ASN A 8 5.69 36.64 39.03
N MET A 9 5.85 35.44 39.57
CA MET A 9 5.27 34.22 39.01
C MET A 9 4.10 33.72 39.85
N TYR A 10 2.96 33.51 39.21
CA TYR A 10 1.73 32.97 39.80
C TYR A 10 1.30 31.71 39.06
N ALA A 11 0.51 30.87 39.70
CA ALA A 11 -0.11 29.70 39.08
C ALA A 11 -1.59 29.65 39.42
N ASN A 12 -2.43 29.42 38.42
CA ASN A 12 -3.85 29.22 38.63
C ASN A 12 -4.09 27.94 39.44
N VAL A 13 -4.99 28.01 40.42
CA VAL A 13 -5.41 26.84 41.20
C VAL A 13 -6.06 25.80 40.29
N HIS A 14 -6.87 26.25 39.33
CA HIS A 14 -7.47 25.40 38.31
C HIS A 14 -6.61 25.42 37.05
N GLN A 15 -6.12 24.24 36.67
CA GLN A 15 -5.27 24.04 35.50
C GLN A 15 -6.13 23.70 34.28
N ASP A 16 -5.91 24.37 33.16
CA ASP A 16 -6.60 24.07 31.91
C ASP A 16 -5.94 22.90 31.18
N ARG A 17 -6.66 21.78 31.05
CA ARG A 17 -6.16 20.54 30.44
C ARG A 17 -6.38 20.44 28.92
N HIS A 18 -7.04 21.43 28.31
CA HIS A 18 -7.28 21.47 26.86
C HIS A 18 -6.02 21.85 26.08
N TYR A 19 -5.14 22.64 26.68
CA TYR A 19 -3.85 22.96 26.08
C TYR A 19 -2.92 21.75 26.11
N LYS A 20 -2.20 21.54 25.01
CA LYS A 20 -1.20 20.47 24.85
C LYS A 20 0.02 21.04 24.13
N LEU A 21 1.19 20.46 24.41
CA LEU A 21 2.41 20.75 23.66
C LEU A 21 2.56 19.77 22.50
N MET A 22 2.84 20.30 21.33
CA MET A 22 3.16 19.53 20.14
C MET A 22 4.49 20.02 19.57
N GLU A 23 5.36 19.08 19.23
CA GLU A 23 6.58 19.36 18.49
C GLU A 23 6.23 19.70 17.04
N LEU A 24 6.79 20.79 16.53
CA LEU A 24 6.66 21.18 15.14
C LEU A 24 8.00 20.97 14.45
N THR A 25 8.02 20.12 13.42
CA THR A 25 9.18 20.05 12.53
C THR A 25 9.34 21.38 11.78
N PRO A 26 10.53 21.72 11.27
CA PRO A 26 10.72 22.96 10.49
C PRO A 26 9.74 23.10 9.32
N GLN A 27 9.33 21.99 8.71
CA GLN A 27 8.34 21.96 7.65
C GLN A 27 6.93 22.32 8.17
N LEU A 28 6.49 21.71 9.27
CA LEU A 28 5.18 21.98 9.87
C LEU A 28 5.10 23.41 10.42
N LEU A 29 6.16 23.90 11.05
CA LEU A 29 6.25 25.28 11.52
C LEU A 29 6.05 26.26 10.36
N LYS A 30 6.79 26.05 9.26
CA LYS A 30 6.66 26.88 8.06
C LYS A 30 5.24 26.87 7.50
N LEU A 31 4.60 25.71 7.43
CA LEU A 31 3.22 25.59 6.94
C LEU A 31 2.22 26.37 7.83
N ILE A 32 2.39 26.29 9.15
CA ILE A 32 1.54 27.03 10.11
C ILE A 32 1.77 28.54 9.98
N GLU A 33 3.02 28.99 9.85
CA GLU A 33 3.37 30.40 9.69
C GLU A 33 2.87 31.00 8.37
N GLU A 34 2.95 30.23 7.28
CA GLU A 34 2.46 30.64 5.97
C GLU A 34 0.92 30.61 5.88
N ASN A 35 0.26 29.76 6.68
CA ASN A 35 -1.20 29.60 6.73
C ASN A 35 -1.84 29.36 5.35
N ASN A 36 -1.12 28.67 4.46
CA ASN A 36 -1.54 28.42 3.08
C ASN A 36 -2.45 27.19 2.95
N GLU A 37 -2.33 26.21 3.83
CA GLU A 37 -3.11 24.97 3.80
C GLU A 37 -3.47 24.46 5.21
N PRO A 38 -4.62 23.77 5.37
CA PRO A 38 -5.04 23.26 6.66
C PRO A 38 -4.21 22.05 7.09
N LEU A 39 -3.86 22.00 8.38
CA LEU A 39 -3.40 20.78 9.05
C LEU A 39 -4.61 20.05 9.63
N THR A 40 -4.72 18.76 9.33
CA THR A 40 -5.81 17.91 9.83
C THR A 40 -5.28 16.84 10.76
N VAL A 41 -6.06 16.50 11.78
CA VAL A 41 -5.79 15.36 12.67
C VAL A 41 -6.83 14.30 12.37
N LYS A 42 -6.38 13.09 12.03
CA LYS A 42 -7.22 11.99 11.53
C LYS A 42 -6.90 10.70 12.28
N ALA A 43 -7.89 9.82 12.38
CA ALA A 43 -7.78 8.51 13.00
C ALA A 43 -8.85 7.59 12.40
N SER A 44 -8.48 6.37 12.01
CA SER A 44 -9.39 5.40 11.38
C SER A 44 -10.42 4.81 12.35
N GLY A 45 -10.23 4.99 13.66
CA GLY A 45 -11.13 4.51 14.71
C GLY A 45 -10.61 4.86 16.11
N ASN A 46 -11.39 4.52 17.14
CA ASN A 46 -11.09 4.89 18.53
C ASN A 46 -9.76 4.35 19.06
N ASP A 47 -9.35 3.16 18.60
CA ASP A 47 -8.11 2.49 19.03
C ASP A 47 -6.98 2.62 17.99
N SER A 48 -7.19 3.43 16.94
CA SER A 48 -6.21 3.61 15.87
C SER A 48 -5.13 4.64 16.22
N GLU A 49 -3.98 4.53 15.56
CA GLU A 49 -2.96 5.58 15.65
C GLU A 49 -3.50 6.90 15.10
N ILE A 50 -3.26 7.98 15.84
CA ILE A 50 -3.63 9.33 15.42
C ILE A 50 -2.53 9.87 14.51
N VAL A 51 -2.93 10.40 13.37
CA VAL A 51 -2.01 11.05 12.43
C VAL A 51 -2.36 12.52 12.26
N MET A 52 -1.33 13.30 11.97
CA MET A 52 -1.44 14.64 11.42
C MET A 52 -1.19 14.58 9.92
N CYS A 53 -2.05 15.20 9.14
CA CYS A 53 -1.94 15.27 7.69
C CYS A 53 -1.82 16.72 7.23
N THR A 54 -0.82 16.94 6.38
CA THR A 54 -0.80 18.05 5.41
C THR A 54 -1.59 17.62 4.17
N LYS A 55 -1.60 18.43 3.11
CA LYS A 55 -2.24 18.02 1.85
C LYS A 55 -1.57 16.78 1.23
N ASP A 56 -0.26 16.64 1.40
CA ASP A 56 0.54 15.65 0.67
C ASP A 56 1.36 14.67 1.52
N GLN A 57 1.34 14.81 2.84
CA GLN A 57 2.13 13.98 3.75
C GLN A 57 1.39 13.67 5.05
N THR A 58 1.58 12.44 5.52
CA THR A 58 1.14 11.94 6.82
C THR A 58 2.27 11.90 7.85
N PHE A 59 1.94 12.26 9.10
CA PHE A 59 2.83 12.24 10.25
C PHE A 59 2.14 11.51 11.41
N ALA A 60 2.79 10.49 11.96
CA ALA A 60 2.31 9.81 13.17
C ALA A 60 2.53 10.70 14.40
N ILE A 61 1.52 10.79 15.26
CA ILE A 61 1.59 11.53 16.53
C ILE A 61 1.86 10.55 17.67
N ARG A 62 2.88 10.82 18.49
CA ARG A 62 3.21 10.00 19.67
C ARG A 62 3.35 10.85 20.91
N GLN A 63 2.73 10.41 22.00
CA GLN A 63 2.89 11.08 23.29
C GLN A 63 4.17 10.61 23.97
N ARG A 64 5.06 11.54 24.31
CA ARG A 64 6.24 11.31 25.14
C ARG A 64 6.06 11.97 26.51
N ASN A 65 5.94 11.16 27.55
CA ASN A 65 5.87 11.63 28.94
C ASN A 65 7.27 12.02 29.45
N HIS A 66 7.34 12.97 30.38
CA HIS A 66 8.57 13.35 31.07
C HIS A 66 8.32 13.58 32.57
N SER A 67 9.37 13.51 33.38
CA SER A 67 9.30 13.71 34.83
C SER A 67 9.41 15.17 35.28
N ASN A 68 9.74 16.09 34.37
CA ASN A 68 9.91 17.51 34.68
C ASN A 68 8.56 18.22 34.87
N THR A 69 8.55 19.29 35.68
CA THR A 69 7.43 20.23 35.77
C THR A 69 7.61 21.30 34.68
N VAL A 70 6.77 21.23 33.65
CA VAL A 70 6.72 22.24 32.59
C VAL A 70 5.44 23.04 32.76
N MET A 71 5.53 24.35 32.98
CA MET A 71 4.38 25.23 33.15
C MET A 71 4.25 26.13 31.93
N ILE A 72 3.05 26.21 31.35
CA ILE A 72 2.77 27.19 30.30
C ILE A 72 2.18 28.42 30.97
N MET A 73 2.81 29.56 30.71
CA MET A 73 2.51 30.83 31.35
C MET A 73 2.18 31.86 30.29
N THR A 74 1.25 32.75 30.61
CA THR A 74 1.02 33.98 29.84
C THR A 74 1.63 35.16 30.58
N ALA A 75 2.19 36.11 29.82
CA ALA A 75 2.73 37.33 30.38
C ALA A 75 1.67 38.43 30.37
N ASN A 76 1.34 38.95 31.54
CA ASN A 76 0.62 40.21 31.64
C ASN A 76 1.65 41.35 31.51
N LYS A 77 1.63 42.04 30.36
CA LYS A 77 2.59 43.11 30.06
C LYS A 77 2.38 44.37 30.91
N GLU A 78 1.19 44.56 31.47
CA GLU A 78 0.87 45.74 32.28
C GLU A 78 1.35 45.59 33.72
N GLU A 79 1.31 44.37 34.26
CA GLU A 79 1.63 44.11 35.68
C GLU A 79 3.00 43.43 35.89
N GLU A 80 3.78 43.18 34.84
CA GLU A 80 5.05 42.44 34.90
C GLU A 80 4.94 41.08 35.63
N HIS A 81 3.78 40.44 35.48
CA HIS A 81 3.46 39.16 36.10
C HIS A 81 3.35 38.05 35.05
N LEU A 82 3.86 36.86 35.38
CA LEU A 82 3.65 35.63 34.63
C LEU A 82 2.63 34.78 35.37
N CYS A 83 1.55 34.38 34.67
CA CYS A 83 0.53 33.51 35.24
C CYS A 83 0.51 32.16 34.52
N GLY A 84 0.87 31.10 35.24
CA GLY A 84 0.78 29.72 34.79
C GLY A 84 -0.65 29.23 34.78
N TYR A 85 -1.16 28.88 33.59
CA TYR A 85 -2.54 28.43 33.43
C TYR A 85 -2.65 26.91 33.23
N THR A 86 -1.53 26.24 32.93
CA THR A 86 -1.49 24.78 32.78
C THR A 86 -0.09 24.22 33.05
N THR A 87 -0.04 22.96 33.44
CA THR A 87 1.17 22.18 33.69
C THR A 87 1.17 20.97 32.76
N MET A 88 2.27 20.77 32.05
CA MET A 88 2.45 19.72 31.06
C MET A 88 3.35 18.63 31.63
N HIS A 89 2.93 17.38 31.42
CA HIS A 89 3.68 16.17 31.80
C HIS A 89 4.10 15.35 30.58
N SER A 90 3.74 15.83 29.39
CA SER A 90 4.00 15.17 28.13
C SER A 90 4.04 16.18 26.98
N VAL A 91 4.69 15.74 25.91
CA VAL A 91 4.74 16.43 24.63
C VAL A 91 4.28 15.44 23.56
N TYR A 92 3.51 15.91 22.59
CA TYR A 92 3.20 15.15 21.39
C TYR A 92 4.30 15.37 20.36
N GLU A 93 5.03 14.31 20.05
CA GLU A 93 6.04 14.27 19.00
C GLU A 93 5.39 13.86 17.69
N VAL A 94 5.91 14.38 16.58
CA VAL A 94 5.44 14.06 15.24
C VAL A 94 6.58 13.48 14.41
N HIS A 95 6.31 12.36 13.73
CA HIS A 95 7.27 11.71 12.85
C HIS A 95 6.63 11.41 11.51
N LYS A 96 7.37 11.64 10.43
CA LYS A 96 6.89 11.27 9.09
C LYS A 96 6.53 9.78 9.06
N ALA A 97 5.35 9.46 8.54
CA ALA A 97 4.81 8.11 8.48
C ALA A 97 4.12 7.88 7.13
N SER A 98 3.92 6.60 6.78
CA SER A 98 3.03 6.24 5.68
C SER A 98 1.61 6.19 6.20
N GLY A 99 0.67 6.85 5.51
CA GLY A 99 -0.74 6.74 5.87
C GLY A 99 -1.32 5.36 5.56
N SER A 100 -2.48 5.07 6.16
CA SER A 100 -3.20 3.82 5.99
C SER A 100 -4.69 4.03 5.77
N ILE A 101 -5.33 3.06 5.12
CA ILE A 101 -6.77 3.00 4.87
C ILE A 101 -7.27 1.71 5.52
N ASP A 102 -8.25 1.82 6.41
CA ASP A 102 -8.92 0.65 6.98
C ASP A 102 -9.97 0.14 6.00
N ILE A 103 -9.78 -1.10 5.54
CA ILE A 103 -10.67 -1.74 4.56
C ILE A 103 -11.52 -2.86 5.17
N THR A 104 -11.49 -3.04 6.49
CA THR A 104 -12.11 -4.19 7.18
C THR A 104 -13.61 -4.32 6.91
N ASP A 105 -14.32 -3.19 6.91
CA ASP A 105 -15.77 -3.13 6.69
C ASP A 105 -16.17 -2.73 5.25
N ILE A 106 -15.19 -2.68 4.33
CA ILE A 106 -15.43 -2.33 2.94
C ILE A 106 -15.86 -3.59 2.17
N PRO A 107 -17.01 -3.57 1.47
CA PRO A 107 -17.50 -4.73 0.76
C PRO A 107 -16.62 -5.09 -0.44
N ILE A 108 -16.46 -6.40 -0.67
CA ILE A 108 -15.84 -6.92 -1.88
C ILE A 108 -16.86 -6.87 -3.03
N TYR A 109 -16.46 -6.25 -4.14
CA TYR A 109 -17.24 -6.12 -5.35
C TYR A 109 -16.78 -7.15 -6.39
N ASP A 110 -17.70 -8.00 -6.81
CA ASP A 110 -17.51 -8.99 -7.89
C ASP A 110 -18.53 -8.80 -9.02
N GLY A 111 -19.18 -7.64 -9.02
CA GLY A 111 -20.30 -7.27 -9.88
C GLY A 111 -21.47 -6.70 -9.10
N ALA A 112 -22.40 -6.03 -9.78
CA ALA A 112 -23.49 -5.28 -9.13
C ALA A 112 -24.33 -6.13 -8.14
N ASP A 113 -24.47 -7.42 -8.41
CA ASP A 113 -25.21 -8.35 -7.56
C ASP A 113 -24.54 -8.64 -6.21
N SER A 114 -23.21 -8.48 -6.10
CA SER A 114 -22.47 -8.78 -4.86
C SER A 114 -22.76 -7.78 -3.72
N LEU A 115 -23.33 -6.61 -4.05
CA LEU A 115 -23.70 -5.59 -3.08
C LEU A 115 -25.14 -5.73 -2.56
N LYS A 116 -25.92 -6.68 -3.09
CA LYS A 116 -27.33 -6.86 -2.69
C LYS A 116 -27.42 -7.33 -1.24
N GLY A 117 -28.23 -6.62 -0.44
CA GLY A 117 -28.51 -7.01 0.95
C GLY A 117 -27.47 -6.56 1.98
N LEU A 118 -26.51 -5.71 1.59
CA LEU A 118 -25.61 -5.07 2.55
C LEU A 118 -26.38 -4.11 3.45
N LYS A 119 -26.14 -4.23 4.77
CA LYS A 119 -26.86 -3.46 5.80
C LYS A 119 -26.25 -2.08 6.05
N SER A 120 -24.97 -1.90 5.77
CA SER A 120 -24.24 -0.66 5.96
C SER A 120 -23.21 -0.52 4.85
N THR A 121 -23.14 0.68 4.27
CA THR A 121 -22.12 1.06 3.30
C THR A 121 -21.49 2.37 3.75
N ILE A 122 -20.21 2.56 3.41
CA ILE A 122 -19.49 3.81 3.64
C ILE A 122 -19.25 4.46 2.28
N THR A 123 -19.44 5.77 2.20
CA THR A 123 -19.13 6.50 0.97
C THR A 123 -17.63 6.64 0.80
N LEU A 124 -17.14 6.74 -0.44
CA LEU A 124 -15.71 6.96 -0.69
C LEU A 124 -15.21 8.25 -0.02
N GLU A 125 -16.01 9.32 -0.05
CA GLU A 125 -15.68 10.58 0.61
C GLU A 125 -15.54 10.41 2.12
N LYS A 126 -16.47 9.69 2.77
CA LYS A 126 -16.39 9.43 4.21
C LYS A 126 -15.17 8.58 4.54
N LEU A 127 -14.91 7.52 3.77
CA LEU A 127 -13.71 6.71 3.94
C LEU A 127 -12.44 7.55 3.83
N LYS A 128 -12.36 8.44 2.83
CA LYS A 128 -11.23 9.35 2.63
C LYS A 128 -11.04 10.29 3.81
N ASN A 129 -12.12 10.83 4.38
CA ASN A 129 -12.07 11.72 5.53
C ASN A 129 -11.71 11.01 6.84
N ASP A 130 -12.16 9.77 7.02
CA ASP A 130 -11.93 9.00 8.25
C ASP A 130 -10.59 8.24 8.23
N SER A 131 -9.96 8.06 7.06
CA SER A 131 -8.69 7.33 6.95
C SER A 131 -7.48 8.11 7.49
N ALA A 132 -6.59 7.42 8.21
CA ALA A 132 -5.33 7.94 8.73
C ALA A 132 -4.25 8.14 7.64
N ILE A 133 -4.54 8.98 6.65
CA ILE A 133 -3.70 9.26 5.47
C ILE A 133 -3.97 10.66 4.90
N SER A 134 -2.98 11.25 4.24
CA SER A 134 -3.12 12.53 3.54
C SER A 134 -3.94 12.38 2.26
N GLU A 135 -4.46 13.50 1.75
CA GLU A 135 -5.31 13.50 0.56
C GLU A 135 -4.57 12.96 -0.67
N LYS A 136 -3.32 13.38 -0.86
CA LYS A 136 -2.51 12.96 -2.02
C LYS A 136 -2.03 11.52 -1.92
N GLU A 137 -1.77 11.03 -0.71
CA GLU A 137 -1.35 9.63 -0.51
C GLU A 137 -2.54 8.65 -0.64
N PHE A 138 -3.77 9.11 -0.34
CA PHE A 138 -4.97 8.27 -0.35
C PHE A 138 -5.13 7.52 -1.66
N ASP A 139 -5.18 8.23 -2.79
CA ASP A 139 -5.51 7.63 -4.09
C ASP A 139 -4.52 6.51 -4.46
N ALA A 140 -3.22 6.76 -4.28
CA ALA A 140 -2.17 5.77 -4.57
C ALA A 140 -2.33 4.50 -3.72
N VAL A 141 -2.62 4.64 -2.43
CA VAL A 141 -2.86 3.50 -1.53
C VAL A 141 -4.18 2.82 -1.88
N TRP A 142 -5.24 3.58 -2.13
CA TRP A 142 -6.58 3.09 -2.44
C TRP A 142 -6.59 2.20 -3.70
N PHE A 143 -6.00 2.67 -4.80
CA PHE A 143 -5.88 1.87 -6.02
C PHE A 143 -4.97 0.65 -5.83
N SER A 144 -3.95 0.73 -4.98
CA SER A 144 -3.09 -0.43 -4.67
C SER A 144 -3.85 -1.54 -3.92
N LEU A 145 -4.88 -1.17 -3.16
CA LEU A 145 -5.77 -2.06 -2.41
C LEU A 145 -6.96 -2.57 -3.25
N ASN A 146 -6.98 -2.32 -4.57
CA ASN A 146 -8.11 -2.59 -5.45
C ASN A 146 -9.37 -1.76 -5.11
N GLY A 147 -9.21 -0.63 -4.42
CA GLY A 147 -10.32 0.20 -4.02
C GLY A 147 -10.91 1.01 -5.17
N SER A 148 -12.24 1.05 -5.25
CA SER A 148 -13.05 1.79 -6.23
C SER A 148 -14.29 2.40 -5.57
N ALA A 149 -15.09 3.13 -6.34
CA ALA A 149 -16.47 3.49 -5.96
C ALA A 149 -17.49 2.82 -6.90
N TYR A 150 -18.67 2.54 -6.35
CA TYR A 150 -19.86 2.17 -7.13
C TYR A 150 -21.09 2.79 -6.47
N ASN A 151 -21.78 3.69 -7.18
CA ASN A 151 -22.89 4.49 -6.63
C ASN A 151 -22.51 5.16 -5.29
N ASP A 152 -21.42 5.93 -5.29
CA ASP A 152 -20.80 6.61 -4.15
C ASP A 152 -20.30 5.72 -3.00
N THR A 153 -20.59 4.42 -3.03
CA THR A 153 -20.14 3.46 -2.02
C THR A 153 -18.70 3.04 -2.29
N ALA A 154 -17.84 3.12 -1.28
CA ALA A 154 -16.50 2.57 -1.34
C ALA A 154 -16.57 1.04 -1.42
N ILE A 155 -15.81 0.46 -2.35
CA ILE A 155 -15.78 -0.98 -2.62
C ILE A 155 -14.34 -1.45 -2.86
N ILE A 156 -14.06 -2.72 -2.61
CA ILE A 156 -12.81 -3.38 -3.01
C ILE A 156 -13.11 -4.33 -4.16
N LEU A 157 -12.50 -4.14 -5.33
CA LEU A 157 -12.68 -5.04 -6.47
C LEU A 157 -12.02 -6.41 -6.19
N SER A 158 -12.75 -7.48 -6.46
CA SER A 158 -12.22 -8.84 -6.42
C SER A 158 -11.13 -9.03 -7.50
N ASP A 159 -10.21 -9.96 -7.28
CA ASP A 159 -9.18 -10.27 -8.28
C ASP A 159 -9.79 -10.86 -9.58
N ASP A 160 -10.89 -11.62 -9.46
CA ASP A 160 -11.64 -12.17 -10.60
C ASP A 160 -12.29 -11.06 -11.42
N PHE A 161 -12.92 -10.09 -10.76
CA PHE A 161 -13.52 -8.92 -11.40
C PHE A 161 -12.47 -8.05 -12.08
N ILE A 162 -11.34 -7.77 -11.40
CA ILE A 162 -10.21 -7.05 -12.00
C ILE A 162 -9.74 -7.76 -13.27
N THR A 163 -9.61 -9.08 -13.24
CA THR A 163 -9.14 -9.86 -14.39
C THR A 163 -10.11 -9.75 -15.56
N ARG A 164 -11.43 -9.84 -15.29
CA ARG A 164 -12.49 -9.67 -16.29
C ARG A 164 -12.47 -8.26 -16.88
N THR A 165 -12.47 -7.23 -16.05
CA THR A 165 -12.45 -5.82 -16.47
C THR A 165 -11.19 -5.48 -17.25
N LEU A 166 -10.02 -5.95 -16.81
CA LEU A 166 -8.76 -5.77 -17.55
C LEU A 166 -8.84 -6.43 -18.93
N HIS A 167 -9.43 -7.62 -19.03
CA HIS A 167 -9.55 -8.32 -20.31
C HIS A 167 -10.43 -7.52 -21.29
N VAL A 168 -11.59 -7.05 -20.83
CA VAL A 168 -12.49 -6.21 -21.63
C VAL A 168 -11.80 -4.90 -22.01
N MET A 169 -11.14 -4.23 -21.05
CA MET A 169 -10.42 -2.98 -21.28
C MET A 169 -9.35 -3.11 -22.38
N LEU A 170 -8.52 -4.16 -22.33
CA LEU A 170 -7.50 -4.40 -23.34
C LEU A 170 -8.11 -4.68 -24.72
N MET A 171 -9.20 -5.44 -24.76
CA MET A 171 -9.94 -5.71 -26.00
C MET A 171 -10.54 -4.43 -26.59
N SER A 172 -11.17 -3.58 -25.76
CA SER A 172 -11.76 -2.31 -26.17
C SER A 172 -10.70 -1.32 -26.68
N ILE A 173 -9.58 -1.17 -25.97
CA ILE A 173 -8.43 -0.35 -26.39
C ILE A 173 -7.94 -0.77 -27.78
N MET A 174 -7.82 -2.08 -28.03
CA MET A 174 -7.36 -2.61 -29.30
C MET A 174 -8.39 -2.43 -30.42
N ALA A 175 -9.67 -2.68 -30.13
CA ALA A 175 -10.76 -2.51 -31.08
C ALA A 175 -10.92 -1.04 -31.52
N ALA A 176 -10.81 -0.11 -30.56
CA ALA A 176 -10.84 1.34 -30.79
C ALA A 176 -9.52 1.89 -31.36
N LYS A 177 -8.47 1.06 -31.47
CA LYS A 177 -7.12 1.43 -31.95
C LYS A 177 -6.48 2.58 -31.15
N LEU A 178 -6.71 2.60 -29.84
CA LEU A 178 -6.10 3.59 -28.95
C LEU A 178 -4.59 3.32 -28.79
N ASN A 179 -3.81 4.37 -28.57
CA ASN A 179 -2.38 4.25 -28.31
C ASN A 179 -2.15 3.77 -26.87
N ILE A 180 -1.70 2.51 -26.70
CA ILE A 180 -1.46 1.91 -25.37
C ILE A 180 -0.39 2.62 -24.54
N ASP A 181 0.45 3.44 -25.18
CA ASP A 181 1.50 4.22 -24.53
C ASP A 181 1.07 5.69 -24.28
N GLU A 182 -0.16 6.07 -24.62
CA GLU A 182 -0.68 7.42 -24.46
C GLU A 182 -2.21 7.40 -24.30
N LEU A 183 -2.69 6.85 -23.20
CA LEU A 183 -4.12 6.69 -22.91
C LEU A 183 -4.64 7.82 -22.00
N SER A 184 -5.85 8.33 -22.27
CA SER A 184 -6.64 9.05 -21.28
C SER A 184 -7.73 8.17 -20.66
N LEU A 185 -8.12 8.44 -19.41
CA LEU A 185 -9.20 7.72 -18.74
C LEU A 185 -10.51 7.85 -19.52
N ILE A 186 -10.79 9.04 -20.04
CA ILE A 186 -12.03 9.33 -20.77
C ILE A 186 -12.12 8.51 -22.06
N GLU A 187 -11.04 8.42 -22.84
CA GLU A 187 -11.02 7.61 -24.07
C GLU A 187 -11.19 6.11 -23.77
N VAL A 188 -10.53 5.62 -22.71
CA VAL A 188 -10.67 4.22 -22.30
C VAL A 188 -12.11 3.93 -21.84
N TYR A 189 -12.69 4.82 -21.02
CA TYR A 189 -14.07 4.71 -20.56
C TYR A 189 -15.07 4.68 -21.73
N GLN A 190 -14.96 5.62 -22.67
CA GLN A 190 -15.81 5.68 -23.86
C GLN A 190 -15.71 4.43 -24.75
N SER A 191 -14.54 3.77 -24.78
CA SER A 191 -14.37 2.51 -25.51
C SER A 191 -15.04 1.29 -24.86
N MET A 192 -15.53 1.44 -23.62
CA MET A 192 -16.13 0.37 -22.81
C MET A 192 -17.60 0.64 -22.42
N GLU A 193 -18.19 1.77 -22.83
CA GLU A 193 -19.46 2.34 -22.32
C GLU A 193 -20.72 1.45 -22.57
N GLU A 194 -20.58 0.32 -23.26
CA GLU A 194 -21.71 -0.57 -23.56
C GLU A 194 -22.23 -1.37 -22.34
N ASP A 195 -21.45 -1.47 -21.25
CA ASP A 195 -21.82 -2.24 -20.06
C ASP A 195 -21.95 -1.35 -18.80
N PRO A 196 -23.15 -1.26 -18.18
CA PRO A 196 -23.36 -0.44 -16.98
C PRO A 196 -22.57 -0.93 -15.75
N GLU A 197 -22.00 -2.13 -15.77
CA GLU A 197 -21.12 -2.65 -14.73
C GLU A 197 -19.74 -1.93 -14.72
N PHE A 198 -19.32 -1.33 -15.83
CA PHE A 198 -18.03 -0.64 -15.95
C PHE A 198 -18.18 0.89 -15.80
N THR A 199 -18.36 1.34 -14.56
CA THR A 199 -18.35 2.77 -14.23
C THR A 199 -16.96 3.39 -14.44
N ILE A 200 -16.90 4.72 -14.54
CA ILE A 200 -15.63 5.44 -14.70
C ILE A 200 -14.66 5.16 -13.54
N ASP A 201 -15.16 5.06 -12.30
CA ASP A 201 -14.34 4.74 -11.12
C ASP A 201 -13.74 3.33 -11.19
N ILE A 202 -14.52 2.35 -11.67
CA ILE A 202 -14.06 0.98 -11.86
C ILE A 202 -12.98 0.92 -12.95
N ILE A 203 -13.22 1.60 -14.08
CA ILE A 203 -12.26 1.70 -15.18
C ILE A 203 -10.98 2.40 -14.72
N GLU A 204 -11.09 3.50 -13.98
CA GLU A 204 -9.94 4.21 -13.41
C GLU A 204 -9.14 3.31 -12.47
N THR A 205 -9.81 2.58 -11.58
CA THR A 205 -9.17 1.67 -10.61
C THR A 205 -8.35 0.61 -11.33
N VAL A 206 -8.94 -0.05 -12.33
CA VAL A 206 -8.26 -1.09 -13.11
C VAL A 206 -7.14 -0.49 -13.97
N LEU A 207 -7.38 0.65 -14.63
CA LEU A 207 -6.39 1.33 -15.46
C LEU A 207 -5.16 1.73 -14.62
N ARG A 208 -5.37 2.43 -13.50
CA ARG A 208 -4.29 2.86 -12.59
C ARG A 208 -3.51 1.70 -12.00
N LYS A 209 -4.15 0.54 -11.81
CA LYS A 209 -3.46 -0.68 -11.39
C LYS A 209 -2.46 -1.17 -12.45
N PHE A 210 -2.68 -0.95 -13.74
CA PHE A 210 -1.88 -1.56 -14.81
C PHE A 210 -1.08 -0.59 -15.68
N VAL A 211 -0.97 0.68 -15.30
CA VAL A 211 -0.18 1.70 -16.03
C VAL A 211 1.15 2.01 -15.33
N LYS A 212 2.02 2.73 -16.04
CA LYS A 212 3.24 3.35 -15.53
C LYS A 212 2.93 4.82 -15.21
N GLY A 213 3.24 5.26 -14.00
CA GLY A 213 2.99 6.62 -13.55
C GLY A 213 1.60 6.82 -12.92
N GLU A 214 1.39 8.00 -12.36
CA GLU A 214 0.18 8.34 -11.58
C GLU A 214 -0.74 9.33 -12.30
N ARG A 215 -0.33 9.83 -13.46
CA ARG A 215 -1.03 10.91 -14.18
C ARG A 215 -1.10 10.60 -15.66
N GLU A 216 -2.11 11.19 -16.29
CA GLU A 216 -2.28 11.16 -17.73
C GLU A 216 -1.18 11.97 -18.46
N PRO A 217 -0.83 11.59 -19.70
CA PRO A 217 -1.31 10.39 -20.40
C PRO A 217 -0.73 9.10 -19.79
N PHE A 218 -1.54 8.05 -19.70
CA PHE A 218 -1.17 6.78 -19.10
C PHE A 218 -0.46 5.87 -20.11
N VAL A 219 0.58 5.19 -19.64
CA VAL A 219 1.33 4.19 -20.41
C VAL A 219 1.05 2.80 -19.84
N MET A 220 0.51 1.87 -20.62
CA MET A 220 0.24 0.51 -20.13
C MET A 220 1.53 -0.22 -19.73
N ASN A 221 1.49 -0.86 -18.56
CA ASN A 221 2.58 -1.67 -18.03
C ASN A 221 2.43 -3.13 -18.45
N LYS A 222 2.89 -3.44 -19.67
CA LYS A 222 2.86 -4.79 -20.25
C LYS A 222 3.47 -5.87 -19.34
N THR A 223 4.54 -5.54 -18.60
CA THR A 223 5.17 -6.47 -17.65
C THR A 223 4.25 -6.78 -16.48
N LYS A 224 3.62 -5.76 -15.89
CA LYS A 224 2.68 -5.95 -14.77
C LYS A 224 1.41 -6.69 -15.20
N ILE A 225 0.93 -6.43 -16.42
CA ILE A 225 -0.19 -7.17 -17.02
C ILE A 225 0.20 -8.64 -17.23
N ALA A 226 1.36 -8.91 -17.83
CA ALA A 226 1.84 -10.28 -18.00
C ALA A 226 1.94 -11.01 -16.66
N GLN A 227 2.53 -10.36 -15.64
CA GLN A 227 2.63 -10.90 -14.28
C GLN A 227 1.27 -11.24 -13.69
N TRP A 228 0.27 -10.36 -13.83
CA TRP A 228 -1.08 -10.58 -13.34
C TRP A 228 -1.71 -11.83 -13.96
N TYR A 229 -1.77 -11.90 -15.29
CA TYR A 229 -2.30 -13.07 -16.00
C TYR A 229 -1.51 -14.35 -15.70
N GLY A 230 -0.19 -14.25 -15.48
CA GLY A 230 0.64 -15.39 -15.15
C GLY A 230 0.38 -15.93 -13.75
N ASN A 231 0.15 -15.04 -12.78
CA ASN A 231 -0.27 -15.40 -11.43
C ASN A 231 -1.65 -16.06 -11.43
N GLU A 232 -2.60 -15.52 -12.18
CA GLU A 232 -3.93 -16.13 -12.33
C GLU A 232 -3.85 -17.49 -13.04
N ALA A 233 -3.02 -17.61 -14.08
CA ALA A 233 -2.78 -18.89 -14.73
C ALA A 233 -2.15 -19.93 -13.77
N LEU A 234 -1.22 -19.51 -12.90
CA LEU A 234 -0.65 -20.38 -11.86
C LEU A 234 -1.73 -20.85 -10.89
N ARG A 235 -2.54 -19.93 -10.36
CA ARG A 235 -3.64 -20.25 -9.43
C ARG A 235 -4.64 -21.21 -10.06
N LYS A 236 -5.06 -20.94 -11.29
CA LYS A 236 -6.09 -21.71 -12.01
C LYS A 236 -5.59 -23.10 -12.43
N HIS A 237 -4.38 -23.18 -12.98
CA HIS A 237 -3.92 -24.41 -13.65
C HIS A 237 -2.84 -25.19 -12.89
N ALA A 238 -2.06 -24.54 -12.02
CA ALA A 238 -0.90 -25.13 -11.35
C ALA A 238 -1.01 -25.19 -9.81
N SER A 239 -2.18 -24.91 -9.21
CA SER A 239 -2.38 -25.02 -7.76
C SER A 239 -2.41 -26.45 -7.24
N LYS A 240 -3.18 -27.34 -7.90
CA LYS A 240 -3.41 -28.70 -7.41
C LYS A 240 -2.29 -29.67 -7.81
N LYS A 241 -1.70 -29.47 -8.99
CA LYS A 241 -0.69 -30.37 -9.57
C LYS A 241 0.35 -29.56 -10.34
N PRO A 242 1.63 -29.98 -10.36
CA PRO A 242 2.66 -29.34 -11.17
C PRO A 242 2.40 -29.50 -12.68
N LEU A 243 2.66 -28.45 -13.45
CA LEU A 243 2.62 -28.45 -14.92
C LEU A 243 4.03 -28.44 -15.51
N THR A 244 4.21 -28.91 -16.74
CA THR A 244 5.46 -28.61 -17.47
C THR A 244 5.57 -27.11 -17.70
N VAL A 245 6.79 -26.60 -17.80
CA VAL A 245 7.01 -25.19 -18.14
C VAL A 245 6.32 -24.86 -19.47
N SER A 246 6.47 -25.71 -20.49
CA SER A 246 5.86 -25.52 -21.80
C SER A 246 4.34 -25.48 -21.76
N ASP A 247 3.69 -26.43 -21.08
CA ASP A 247 2.22 -26.45 -20.94
C ASP A 247 1.72 -25.23 -20.17
N PHE A 248 2.45 -24.81 -19.14
CA PHE A 248 2.11 -23.63 -18.36
C PHE A 248 2.24 -22.35 -19.20
N LEU A 249 3.34 -22.16 -19.94
CA LEU A 249 3.53 -21.00 -20.80
C LEU A 249 2.45 -20.92 -21.89
N PHE A 250 2.03 -22.06 -22.46
CA PHE A 250 0.91 -22.10 -23.40
C PHE A 250 -0.39 -21.65 -22.74
N LYS A 251 -0.71 -22.18 -21.56
CA LYS A 251 -1.90 -21.79 -20.79
C LYS A 251 -1.88 -20.31 -20.42
N TRP A 252 -0.78 -19.79 -19.91
CA TRP A 252 -0.62 -18.37 -19.60
C TRP A 252 -0.82 -17.51 -20.85
N LYS A 253 -0.22 -17.86 -22.00
CA LYS A 253 -0.45 -17.12 -23.25
C LYS A 253 -1.92 -17.15 -23.69
N SER A 254 -2.62 -18.26 -23.47
CA SER A 254 -4.03 -18.42 -23.85
C SER A 254 -5.03 -17.63 -22.99
N GLU A 255 -4.65 -17.18 -21.79
CA GLU A 255 -5.52 -16.36 -20.93
C GLU A 255 -5.46 -14.86 -21.31
N LEU A 256 -4.44 -14.44 -22.07
CA LEU A 256 -4.31 -13.06 -22.53
C LEU A 256 -5.29 -12.75 -23.67
N PRO A 257 -5.73 -11.49 -23.82
CA PRO A 257 -6.51 -11.06 -24.96
C PRO A 257 -5.81 -11.38 -26.30
N PRO A 258 -6.56 -11.80 -27.35
CA PRO A 258 -6.02 -12.00 -28.68
C PRO A 258 -5.21 -10.80 -29.18
N PHE A 259 -4.09 -11.06 -29.84
CA PHE A 259 -3.17 -10.04 -30.38
C PHE A 259 -2.51 -9.10 -29.35
N PHE A 260 -2.77 -9.26 -28.05
CA PHE A 260 -2.05 -8.51 -27.02
C PHE A 260 -0.63 -9.06 -26.87
N ASP A 261 0.34 -8.23 -27.26
CA ASP A 261 1.75 -8.57 -27.22
C ASP A 261 2.41 -8.07 -25.93
N CYS A 262 2.83 -9.02 -25.10
CA CYS A 262 3.53 -8.78 -23.86
C CYS A 262 4.59 -9.87 -23.62
N PRO A 263 5.69 -9.55 -22.90
CA PRO A 263 6.72 -10.52 -22.58
C PRO A 263 6.18 -11.52 -21.57
N ILE A 264 6.24 -12.81 -21.91
CA ILE A 264 5.88 -13.92 -21.03
C ILE A 264 7.16 -14.69 -20.71
N ASP A 265 7.56 -14.68 -19.45
CA ASP A 265 8.73 -15.42 -18.98
C ASP A 265 8.58 -15.77 -17.48
N LEU A 266 9.13 -16.90 -17.07
CA LEU A 266 9.02 -17.39 -15.69
C LEU A 266 9.60 -16.44 -14.61
N PRO A 267 10.72 -15.72 -14.83
CA PRO A 267 11.24 -14.75 -13.87
C PRO A 267 10.23 -13.67 -13.47
N LEU A 268 9.25 -13.36 -14.33
CA LEU A 268 8.17 -12.45 -13.99
C LEU A 268 7.31 -12.95 -12.82
N LEU A 269 7.25 -14.27 -12.61
CA LEU A 269 6.41 -14.93 -11.61
C LEU A 269 7.20 -15.41 -10.38
N TYR A 270 8.47 -15.02 -10.22
CA TYR A 270 9.21 -15.34 -9.01
C TYR A 270 8.46 -14.85 -7.76
N GLY A 271 8.49 -15.67 -6.69
CA GLY A 271 7.67 -15.45 -5.49
C GLY A 271 6.25 -16.02 -5.55
N HIS A 272 5.83 -16.62 -6.68
CA HIS A 272 4.48 -17.17 -6.85
C HIS A 272 4.46 -18.65 -7.23
N PHE A 273 5.61 -19.26 -7.51
CA PHE A 273 5.71 -20.69 -7.83
C PHE A 273 6.98 -21.33 -7.27
N CYS A 274 6.94 -22.65 -7.15
CA CYS A 274 8.09 -23.52 -6.97
C CYS A 274 8.25 -24.46 -8.18
N ALA A 275 9.43 -25.05 -8.30
CA ALA A 275 9.79 -26.07 -9.26
C ALA A 275 10.04 -27.40 -8.53
N PRO A 276 8.99 -28.18 -8.22
CA PRO A 276 9.12 -29.41 -7.44
C PRO A 276 9.90 -30.51 -8.17
N LEU A 277 9.92 -30.45 -9.51
CA LEU A 277 10.70 -31.30 -10.40
C LEU A 277 11.39 -30.43 -11.46
N PRO A 278 12.46 -30.92 -12.11
CA PRO A 278 13.01 -30.26 -13.29
C PRO A 278 11.91 -30.01 -14.32
N ASP A 279 11.91 -28.80 -14.89
CA ASP A 279 10.95 -28.38 -15.92
C ASP A 279 9.47 -28.43 -15.49
N ARG A 280 9.20 -28.35 -14.19
CA ARG A 280 7.83 -28.25 -13.66
C ARG A 280 7.64 -26.96 -12.87
N VAL A 281 6.43 -26.42 -12.91
CA VAL A 281 6.00 -25.29 -12.09
C VAL A 281 4.75 -25.66 -11.30
N GLN A 282 4.69 -25.21 -10.04
CA GLN A 282 3.53 -25.35 -9.17
C GLN A 282 3.32 -24.06 -8.38
N PHE A 283 2.07 -23.61 -8.29
CA PHE A 283 1.73 -22.39 -7.57
C PHE A 283 2.03 -22.49 -6.07
N VAL A 284 2.52 -21.39 -5.49
CA VAL A 284 2.77 -21.23 -4.06
C VAL A 284 2.10 -19.96 -3.58
N SER A 285 1.14 -20.11 -2.67
CA SER A 285 0.48 -18.97 -2.04
C SER A 285 1.36 -18.39 -0.93
N ARG A 286 1.94 -17.20 -1.15
CA ARG A 286 2.75 -16.49 -0.14
C ARG A 286 2.01 -16.27 1.19
N PRO A 287 0.71 -15.87 1.22
CA PRO A 287 -0.05 -15.74 2.47
C PRO A 287 -0.18 -17.04 3.28
N SER A 288 -0.08 -18.20 2.62
CA SER A 288 -0.14 -19.51 3.30
C SER A 288 1.19 -19.93 3.95
N LEU A 289 2.26 -19.15 3.73
CA LEU A 289 3.59 -19.47 4.25
C LEU A 289 3.76 -18.97 5.70
N PRO A 290 4.55 -19.67 6.53
CA PRO A 290 4.83 -19.25 7.90
C PRO A 290 5.41 -17.83 8.00
N SER A 291 5.08 -17.08 9.07
CA SER A 291 5.61 -15.74 9.34
C SER A 291 7.00 -15.73 10.00
N ASP A 292 7.57 -16.89 10.34
CA ASP A 292 8.96 -17.03 10.76
C ASP A 292 9.83 -17.52 9.61
N VAL A 293 11.00 -16.90 9.43
CA VAL A 293 11.93 -17.20 8.32
C VAL A 293 12.43 -18.65 8.34
N ASN A 294 12.69 -19.23 9.52
CA ASN A 294 13.21 -20.60 9.60
C ASN A 294 12.13 -21.61 9.20
N ASN A 295 10.91 -21.44 9.73
CA ASN A 295 9.78 -22.28 9.39
C ASN A 295 9.34 -22.12 7.94
N ARG A 296 9.38 -20.88 7.40
CA ARG A 296 9.09 -20.63 5.99
C ARG A 296 10.10 -21.33 5.08
N LEU A 297 11.40 -21.19 5.34
CA LEU A 297 12.44 -21.88 4.57
C LEU A 297 12.31 -23.40 4.67
N LYS A 298 11.96 -23.97 5.84
CA LYS A 298 11.67 -25.40 5.97
C LYS A 298 10.53 -25.84 5.05
N VAL A 299 9.45 -25.07 4.95
CA VAL A 299 8.33 -25.37 4.03
C VAL A 299 8.77 -25.25 2.58
N LEU A 300 9.46 -24.17 2.21
CA LEU A 300 9.95 -23.95 0.85
C LEU A 300 10.92 -25.05 0.40
N PHE A 301 11.84 -25.49 1.27
CA PHE A 301 12.77 -26.59 0.94
C PHE A 301 12.09 -27.96 0.86
N LYS A 302 10.92 -28.15 1.49
CA LYS A 302 10.09 -29.35 1.27
C LYS A 302 9.40 -29.33 -0.09
N LEU A 303 9.00 -28.15 -0.57
CA LEU A 303 8.38 -27.99 -1.90
C LEU A 303 9.41 -28.15 -3.03
N GLN A 304 10.62 -27.62 -2.84
CA GLN A 304 11.72 -27.69 -3.79
C GLN A 304 13.04 -27.72 -3.01
N SER A 305 13.83 -28.78 -3.18
CA SER A 305 15.03 -29.00 -2.35
C SER A 305 16.20 -28.06 -2.68
N THR A 306 16.24 -27.53 -3.89
CA THR A 306 17.31 -26.65 -4.40
C THR A 306 16.70 -25.48 -5.16
N TRP A 307 16.97 -24.27 -4.73
CA TRP A 307 16.43 -23.04 -5.31
C TRP A 307 17.51 -22.21 -5.99
N GLU A 308 17.17 -21.53 -7.09
CA GLU A 308 17.97 -20.39 -7.53
C GLU A 308 17.74 -19.21 -6.58
N LEU A 309 18.78 -18.43 -6.28
CA LEU A 309 18.70 -17.32 -5.33
C LEU A 309 17.57 -16.34 -5.70
N ASP A 310 17.53 -15.90 -6.95
CA ASP A 310 16.55 -14.91 -7.42
C ASP A 310 15.10 -15.44 -7.38
N GLN A 311 14.93 -16.76 -7.48
CA GLN A 311 13.62 -17.40 -7.34
C GLN A 311 13.18 -17.49 -5.87
N LEU A 312 14.12 -17.75 -4.94
CA LEU A 312 13.83 -17.92 -3.51
C LEU A 312 13.61 -16.59 -2.80
N MET A 313 14.38 -15.56 -3.16
CA MET A 313 14.42 -14.30 -2.43
C MET A 313 13.05 -13.62 -2.29
N PRO A 314 12.19 -13.56 -3.32
CA PRO A 314 10.86 -12.96 -3.18
C PRO A 314 9.96 -13.61 -2.12
N PHE A 315 10.22 -14.86 -1.72
CA PHE A 315 9.47 -15.52 -0.63
C PHE A 315 9.93 -15.11 0.77
N VAL A 316 11.13 -14.54 0.92
CA VAL A 316 11.79 -14.30 2.23
C VAL A 316 12.38 -12.90 2.39
N GLU A 317 12.30 -12.05 1.37
CA GLU A 317 12.87 -10.70 1.37
C GLU A 317 12.34 -9.81 2.51
N GLU A 318 11.08 -10.00 2.91
CA GLU A 318 10.45 -9.25 4.01
C GLU A 318 11.17 -9.42 5.36
N PHE A 319 11.91 -10.52 5.53
CA PHE A 319 12.71 -10.77 6.74
C PHE A 319 14.08 -10.09 6.71
N ASN A 320 14.48 -9.51 5.58
CA ASN A 320 15.74 -8.81 5.42
C ASN A 320 15.63 -7.33 5.86
N VAL A 321 15.17 -7.11 7.09
CA VAL A 321 14.93 -5.77 7.66
C VAL A 321 16.17 -4.88 7.72
N LYS A 322 17.38 -5.48 7.72
CA LYS A 322 18.66 -4.76 7.72
C LYS A 322 19.15 -4.39 6.33
N GLY A 323 18.43 -4.78 5.27
CA GLY A 323 18.80 -4.47 3.89
C GLY A 323 20.18 -5.00 3.47
N VAL A 324 20.66 -6.10 4.08
CA VAL A 324 21.95 -6.67 3.67
C VAL A 324 21.82 -7.35 2.31
N LYS A 325 22.92 -7.60 1.59
CA LYS A 325 22.89 -8.31 0.31
C LYS A 325 22.11 -9.64 0.43
N PRO A 326 21.23 -9.99 -0.54
CA PRO A 326 20.43 -11.22 -0.52
C PRO A 326 21.21 -12.50 -0.16
N GLU A 327 22.39 -12.67 -0.77
CA GLU A 327 23.30 -13.78 -0.46
C GLU A 327 23.72 -13.82 1.01
N ASN A 328 24.08 -12.67 1.59
CA ASN A 328 24.53 -12.58 2.98
C ASN A 328 23.39 -12.83 3.96
N PHE A 329 22.17 -12.41 3.59
CA PHE A 329 20.97 -12.70 4.36
C PHE A 329 20.69 -14.20 4.38
N ILE A 330 20.59 -14.84 3.21
CA ILE A 330 20.16 -16.24 3.10
C ILE A 330 21.16 -17.25 3.69
N MET A 331 22.47 -16.96 3.63
CA MET A 331 23.52 -17.81 4.21
C MET A 331 23.41 -18.00 5.73
N LYS A 332 22.69 -17.11 6.44
CA LYS A 332 22.39 -17.28 7.86
C LYS A 332 21.46 -18.47 8.14
N PHE A 333 20.72 -18.93 7.14
CA PHE A 333 19.69 -19.95 7.28
C PHE A 333 19.91 -21.17 6.38
N ALA A 334 20.60 -21.00 5.26
CA ALA A 334 20.77 -22.00 4.21
C ALA A 334 22.24 -22.12 3.73
N LYS A 335 22.54 -23.15 2.95
CA LYS A 335 23.84 -23.34 2.28
C LYS A 335 23.76 -22.83 0.84
N LYS A 336 24.87 -22.29 0.32
CA LYS A 336 25.00 -21.90 -1.08
C LYS A 336 25.89 -22.86 -1.86
N LYS A 337 25.54 -23.09 -3.13
CA LYS A 337 26.33 -23.84 -4.11
C LYS A 337 26.34 -23.04 -5.41
N LYS A 338 27.52 -22.73 -5.93
CA LYS A 338 27.66 -22.07 -7.22
C LYS A 338 27.58 -23.10 -8.34
N VAL A 339 26.68 -22.92 -9.30
CA VAL A 339 26.54 -23.78 -10.49
C VAL A 339 26.57 -22.88 -11.71
N GLY A 340 27.73 -22.83 -12.39
CA GLY A 340 27.97 -21.87 -13.46
C GLY A 340 27.87 -20.42 -12.97
N LYS A 341 27.00 -19.62 -13.61
CA LYS A 341 26.70 -18.24 -13.21
C LYS A 341 25.64 -18.13 -12.12
N LYS A 342 24.91 -19.21 -11.83
CA LYS A 342 23.78 -19.21 -10.89
C LYS A 342 24.22 -19.55 -9.47
N ILE A 343 23.53 -18.98 -8.50
CA ILE A 343 23.69 -19.28 -7.08
C ILE A 343 22.52 -20.14 -6.66
N MET A 344 22.82 -21.39 -6.31
CA MET A 344 21.83 -22.35 -5.82
C MET A 344 21.83 -22.37 -4.29
N ILE A 345 20.65 -22.43 -3.69
CA ILE A 345 20.41 -22.43 -2.25
C ILE A 345 19.78 -23.76 -1.84
N THR A 346 20.35 -24.40 -0.82
CA THR A 346 19.89 -25.69 -0.28
C THR A 346 19.73 -25.59 1.25
N PRO A 347 18.95 -26.49 1.88
CA PRO A 347 18.91 -26.57 3.34
C PRO A 347 20.31 -26.79 3.93
N ARG A 348 20.46 -26.42 5.20
CA ARG A 348 21.70 -26.65 5.97
C ARG A 348 21.98 -28.13 6.19
#